data_AF-A0A9W9N4D2-F1
#
_entry.id   AF-A0A9W9N4D2-F1
#
_cell.length_a   1.000
_cell.length_b   1.000
_cell.length_c   1.000
_cell.angle_alpha   90.00
_cell.angle_beta   90.00
_cell.angle_gamma   90.00
#
_symmetry.space_group_name_H-M   'P 1'
#
loop_
_entity.id
_entity.type
_entity.pdbx_description
1 polymer ?
#
loop_
_entity_poly.entity_id
_entity_poly.type
_entity_poly.pdbx_seq_one_letter_code
_entity_poly.pdbx_strand_id
1 'polypeptide(L)'
;MPKHDIAMRSMIVTMKACGISTAAISEITGVSARTVNALYNRAIERGFDPTQRPMTMTDAYVADATRSGRPTKQIPEAKAAV
;
A
#
# COMPACT_ATOMS: atom_id res chain seq x y z
N MET A 1 -0.77 16.03 0.19
CA MET A 1 0.21 15.44 -0.75
C MET A 1 0.37 13.96 -0.41
N PRO A 2 0.23 13.02 -1.36
CA PRO A 2 0.63 11.64 -1.10
C PRO A 2 2.10 11.67 -0.71
N LYS A 3 2.48 11.11 0.45
CA LYS A 3 3.87 11.17 0.92
C LYS A 3 4.84 10.49 -0.07
N HIS A 4 4.36 9.52 -0.84
CA HIS A 4 5.05 8.90 -1.97
C HIS A 4 4.03 8.60 -3.08
N ASP A 5 4.38 8.84 -4.34
CA ASP A 5 3.55 8.52 -5.50
C ASP A 5 3.44 6.99 -5.68
N ILE A 6 2.59 6.56 -6.63
CA ILE A 6 2.39 5.13 -6.88
C ILE A 6 3.66 4.48 -7.47
N ALA A 7 4.41 5.23 -8.27
CA ALA A 7 5.65 4.79 -8.90
C ALA A 7 6.77 4.52 -7.88
N MET A 8 6.96 5.40 -6.89
CA MET A 8 7.94 5.19 -5.83
C MET A 8 7.58 3.98 -4.97
N ARG A 9 6.29 3.76 -4.71
CA ARG A 9 5.84 2.58 -3.97
C ARG A 9 6.08 1.29 -4.76
N SER A 10 5.77 1.27 -6.05
CA SER A 10 6.05 0.11 -6.90
C SER A 10 7.54 -0.17 -7.00
N MET A 11 8.38 0.86 -7.12
CA MET A 11 9.84 0.75 -7.11
C MET A 11 10.34 0.10 -5.82
N ILE A 12 9.90 0.58 -4.66
CA ILE A 12 10.29 0.04 -3.35
C ILE A 12 9.89 -1.44 -3.19
N VAL A 13 8.65 -1.79 -3.54
CA VAL A 13 8.17 -3.18 -3.42
C VAL A 13 8.96 -4.10 -4.34
N THR A 14 9.23 -3.66 -5.58
CA THR A 14 10.03 -4.41 -6.56
C THR A 14 11.46 -4.62 -6.08
N MET A 15 12.13 -3.56 -5.63
CA MET A 15 13.50 -3.65 -5.10
C MET A 15 13.59 -4.66 -3.96
N LYS A 16 12.62 -4.63 -3.05
CA LYS A 16 12.57 -5.55 -1.92
C LYS A 16 12.28 -6.99 -2.34
N ALA A 17 11.38 -7.19 -3.31
CA ALA A 17 11.11 -8.52 -3.88
C ALA A 17 12.32 -9.10 -4.62
N CYS A 18 13.19 -8.24 -5.17
CA CYS A 18 14.47 -8.62 -5.78
C CYS A 18 15.59 -8.89 -4.75
N GLY A 19 15.31 -8.82 -3.44
CA GLY A 19 16.28 -9.13 -2.39
C GLY A 19 17.19 -7.97 -1.99
N ILE A 20 16.92 -6.75 -2.45
CA ILE A 20 17.70 -5.57 -2.02
C ILE A 20 17.40 -5.29 -0.54
N SER A 21 18.46 -5.03 0.23
CA SER A 21 18.35 -4.77 1.66
C SER A 21 17.52 -3.49 1.93
N THR A 22 16.80 -3.48 3.05
CA THR A 22 15.97 -2.32 3.42
C THR A 22 16.82 -1.07 3.68
N ALA A 23 18.06 -1.24 4.16
CA ALA A 23 19.01 -0.13 4.34
C ALA A 23 19.40 0.49 2.98
N ALA A 24 19.78 -0.33 2.00
CA ALA A 24 20.12 0.14 0.66
C ALA A 24 18.92 0.80 -0.04
N ILE A 25 17.71 0.25 0.09
CA ILE A 25 16.50 0.90 -0.44
C ILE A 25 16.29 2.26 0.22
N SER A 26 16.51 2.38 1.53
CA SER A 26 16.34 3.64 2.25
C SER A 26 17.34 4.70 1.79
N GLU A 27 18.59 4.29 1.53
CA GLU A 27 19.65 5.15 0.98
C GLU A 27 19.31 5.62 -0.44
N ILE A 28 18.88 4.72 -1.31
CA ILE A 28 18.54 5.02 -2.72
C ILE A 28 17.30 5.92 -2.83
N THR A 29 16.28 5.67 -2.01
CA THR A 29 14.96 6.32 -2.15
C THR A 29 14.75 7.51 -1.21
N GLY A 30 15.59 7.66 -0.18
CA GLY A 30 15.38 8.60 0.93
C GLY A 30 14.18 8.24 1.82
N VAL A 31 13.55 7.08 1.62
CA VAL A 31 12.39 6.63 2.39
C VAL A 31 12.87 5.88 3.63
N SER A 32 12.30 6.20 4.80
CA SER A 32 12.68 5.52 6.03
C SER A 32 12.48 3.99 5.94
N ALA A 33 13.37 3.22 6.55
CA ALA A 33 13.29 1.76 6.61
C ALA A 33 11.93 1.26 7.12
N ARG A 34 11.32 1.99 8.07
CA ARG A 34 9.96 1.70 8.58
C ARG A 34 8.92 1.81 7.48
N THR A 35 8.98 2.85 6.66
CA THR A 35 8.06 3.05 5.54
C THR A 35 8.27 2.00 4.45
N VAL A 36 9.53 1.65 4.13
CA VAL A 36 9.85 0.57 3.18
C VAL A 36 9.20 -0.75 3.60
N ASN A 37 9.36 -1.13 4.87
CA ASN A 37 8.75 -2.34 5.42
C ASN A 37 7.23 -2.28 5.39
N ALA A 38 6.63 -1.15 5.76
CA ALA A 38 5.19 -0.98 5.76
C ALA A 38 4.59 -1.06 4.34
N LEU A 39 5.25 -0.49 3.34
CA LEU A 39 4.81 -0.58 1.94
C LEU A 39 4.86 -2.02 1.43
N TYR A 40 5.93 -2.74 1.74
CA TYR A 40 6.09 -4.14 1.33
C TYR A 40 5.06 -5.05 2.00
N ASN A 41 4.84 -4.91 3.31
CA ASN A 41 3.83 -5.70 4.02
C ASN A 41 2.41 -5.44 3.48
N ARG A 42 2.07 -4.18 3.20
CA ARG A 42 0.77 -3.84 2.57
C ARG A 42 0.59 -4.46 1.19
N ALA A 43 1.66 -4.53 0.40
CA ALA A 43 1.59 -5.20 -0.90
C ALA A 43 1.27 -6.69 -0.71
N ILE A 44 1.94 -7.37 0.23
CA ILE A 44 1.67 -8.77 0.57
C ILE A 44 0.23 -8.96 1.06
N GLU A 45 -0.24 -8.10 1.97
CA GLU A 45 -1.64 -8.12 2.47
C GLU A 45 -2.68 -7.97 1.34
N ARG A 46 -2.31 -7.34 0.23
CA ARG A 46 -3.16 -7.15 -0.95
C ARG A 46 -2.98 -8.22 -2.02
N GLY A 47 -2.22 -9.28 -1.72
CA GLY A 47 -2.05 -10.44 -2.60
C GLY A 47 -0.83 -10.38 -3.51
N PHE A 48 0.12 -9.47 -3.28
CA PHE A 48 1.41 -9.53 -3.98
C PHE A 48 2.22 -10.76 -3.53
N ASP A 49 2.53 -11.64 -4.47
CA ASP A 49 3.42 -12.79 -4.25
C ASP A 49 4.85 -12.48 -4.76
N PRO A 50 5.83 -12.33 -3.85
CA PRO A 50 7.22 -12.07 -4.23
C PRO A 50 7.94 -13.29 -4.84
N THR A 51 7.38 -14.49 -4.70
CA THR A 51 7.97 -15.74 -5.20
C THR A 51 7.50 -16.08 -6.61
N GLN A 52 6.36 -15.54 -7.04
CA GLN A 52 5.82 -15.76 -8.38
C GLN A 52 6.81 -15.34 -9.48
N ARG A 53 6.98 -16.22 -10.48
CA ARG A 53 7.76 -15.95 -11.70
C ARG A 53 6.88 -16.27 -12.91
N PRO A 54 6.70 -15.34 -13.87
CA PRO A 54 7.20 -13.96 -13.88
C PRO A 54 6.57 -13.10 -12.78
N MET A 55 7.35 -12.13 -12.26
CA MET A 55 6.86 -11.19 -11.25
C MET A 55 5.77 -10.30 -11.87
N THR A 56 4.64 -10.16 -11.18
CA THR A 56 3.55 -9.28 -11.60
C THR A 56 3.36 -8.17 -10.58
N MET A 57 3.47 -6.92 -11.04
CA MET A 57 3.18 -5.73 -10.24
C MET A 57 1.94 -5.05 -10.81
N THR A 58 0.95 -4.81 -9.97
CA THR A 58 -0.27 -4.09 -10.35
C THR A 58 -0.50 -2.91 -9.42
N ASP A 59 -1.19 -1.89 -9.90
CA ASP A 59 -1.52 -0.71 -9.10
C ASP A 59 -2.32 -1.07 -7.83
N ALA A 60 -3.13 -2.14 -7.88
CA ALA A 60 -3.93 -2.60 -6.76
C ALA A 60 -3.08 -2.96 -5.53
N TYR A 61 -1.85 -3.43 -5.71
CA TYR A 61 -0.96 -3.78 -4.60
C TYR A 61 -0.39 -2.57 -3.88
N VAL A 62 -0.22 -1.44 -4.59
CA VAL A 62 0.52 -0.27 -4.09
C VAL A 62 -0.34 0.97 -3.90
N ALA A 63 -1.53 1.02 -4.50
CA ALA A 63 -2.49 2.12 -4.38
C ALA A 63 -2.88 2.38 -2.91
N ASP A 64 -3.26 3.61 -2.58
CA ASP A 64 -3.83 3.89 -1.27
C ASP A 64 -5.22 3.25 -1.14
N ALA A 65 -5.51 2.70 0.04
CA ALA A 65 -6.88 2.33 0.34
C ALA A 65 -7.75 3.60 0.30
N THR A 66 -8.98 3.46 -0.19
CA THR A 66 -9.98 4.50 -0.04
C THR A 66 -10.08 4.84 1.43
N ARG A 67 -9.78 6.09 1.79
CA ARG A 67 -9.94 6.52 3.18
C ARG A 67 -11.42 6.46 3.46
N SER A 68 -11.86 5.55 4.32
CA SER A 68 -13.17 5.69 4.93
C SER A 68 -13.16 7.05 5.62
N GLY A 69 -14.00 7.96 5.11
CA GLY A 69 -14.17 9.27 5.73
C GLY A 69 -14.60 9.11 7.19
N ARG A 70 -14.70 10.22 7.91
CA ARG A 70 -15.33 10.20 9.22
C ARG A 70 -16.72 9.57 9.09
N PRO A 71 -17.06 8.52 9.85
CA PRO A 71 -18.41 7.97 9.83
C PRO A 71 -19.42 9.08 10.10
N THR A 72 -20.29 9.36 9.13
CA THR A 72 -21.38 10.31 9.33
C THR A 72 -22.40 9.67 10.28
N LYS A 73 -22.90 10.46 11.24
CA LYS A 73 -23.88 10.00 12.24
C LYS A 73 -25.09 9.38 11.52
N GLN A 74 -25.27 8.07 11.64
CA GLN A 74 -26.46 7.39 11.11
C GLN A 74 -27.66 7.83 11.95
N ILE A 75 -28.58 8.58 11.36
CA ILE A 75 -29.90 8.79 11.92
C ILE A 75 -30.71 7.58 11.49
N PRO A 76 -31.25 6.75 12.40
CA PRO A 76 -32.13 5.65 11.99
C PRO A 76 -33.38 6.26 11.37
N GLU A 77 -33.64 5.92 10.10
CA GLU A 77 -34.92 6.22 9.45
C GLU A 77 -36.03 5.60 10.29
N ALA A 78 -36.85 6.46 10.90
CA ALA A 78 -38.11 6.04 11.48
C ALA A 78 -38.96 5.45 10.35
N LYS A 79 -39.17 4.13 10.36
CA LYS A 79 -40.20 3.48 9.55
C LYS A 79 -41.53 4.16 9.89
N ALA A 80 -42.00 5.02 8.98
CA ALA A 80 -43.37 5.51 9.01
C ALA A 80 -44.28 4.31 8.74
N ALA A 81 -45.05 3.93 9.75
CA ALA A 81 -46.25 3.13 9.58
C ALA A 81 -47.41 4.10 9.36
N VAL A 82 -48.03 4.05 8.17
CA VAL A 82 -49.47 4.27 7.91
C VAL A 82 -49.83 3.42 6.69
#